data_AF-A0A7V5R1P5-F1
#
_entry.id   AF-A0A7V5R1P5-F1
#
_cell.length_a   1.000
_cell.length_b   1.000
_cell.length_c   1.000
_cell.angle_alpha   90.00
_cell.angle_beta   90.00
_cell.angle_gamma   90.00
#
_symmetry.space_group_name_H-M   'P 1'
#
loop_
_entity.id
_entity.type
_entity.pdbx_description
1 polymer ?
#
loop_
_entity_poly.entity_id
_entity_poly.type
_entity_poly.pdbx_seq_one_letter_code
_entity_poly.pdbx_strand_id
1 'polypeptide(L)'
;MNGVSGYVISLLPRHLRPDQIFSGLKQFKYSSQVNSARIHQLVLHESGHYSHAEQAGQWFWAQIFASELANSILHGDPYVDGTEPSSTAGKQIALAEGWATFVENKAMKHFYNKLYEGGSWVNPVTNMENFTMLQRPNIYNLTNNHSWFLSGLMWDINDQAADSSGKLRNGQTYAVVNSLLDDVYIQDQGDLFPIFNALTSNVKDACDLGNRLVDNYVIGVEIEELFASYDYDCVTGDTVVDDPPNNTIPGVPYNFIVETFGGGLNVFFWTPVGAPM
;
A
#
# COMPACT_ATOMS: atom_id res chain seq x y z
N MET A 1 17.48 38.03 -10.83
CA MET A 1 17.80 36.79 -11.57
C MET A 1 16.98 35.69 -10.93
N ASN A 2 15.90 35.27 -11.58
CA ASN A 2 15.02 34.22 -11.05
C ASN A 2 15.67 32.87 -11.37
N GLY A 3 16.32 32.28 -10.36
CA GLY A 3 16.79 30.90 -10.45
C GLY A 3 15.59 29.98 -10.39
N VAL A 4 15.23 29.36 -11.52
CA VAL A 4 14.34 28.20 -11.51
C VAL A 4 15.15 27.05 -10.90
N SER A 5 14.94 26.77 -9.62
CA SER A 5 15.45 25.55 -9.00
C SER A 5 14.67 24.37 -9.59
N GLY A 6 15.29 23.65 -10.52
CA GLY A 6 14.72 22.40 -11.02
C GLY A 6 14.77 21.35 -9.90
N TYR A 7 13.60 20.94 -9.40
CA TYR A 7 13.49 19.73 -8.61
C TYR A 7 13.53 18.55 -9.58
N VAL A 8 14.46 17.63 -9.37
CA VAL A 8 14.43 16.34 -10.08
C VAL A 8 13.31 15.52 -9.43
N ILE A 9 12.13 15.59 -10.03
CA ILE A 9 11.01 14.71 -9.69
C ILE A 9 11.35 13.34 -10.27
N SER A 10 11.83 12.44 -9.41
CA SER A 10 11.92 11.02 -9.75
C SER A 10 10.51 10.46 -9.61
N LEU A 11 9.76 10.36 -10.72
CA LEU A 11 8.38 9.82 -10.76
C LEU A 11 8.28 8.40 -10.20
N LEU A 12 9.42 7.74 -10.04
CA LEU A 12 9.56 6.43 -9.44
C LEU A 12 10.71 6.49 -8.42
N PRO A 13 10.53 5.97 -7.19
CA PRO A 13 11.62 5.69 -6.26
C PRO A 13 12.80 5.02 -6.98
N ARG A 14 14.02 5.19 -6.48
CA ARG A 14 15.23 4.64 -7.15
C ARG A 14 15.14 3.12 -7.42
N HIS A 15 14.34 2.40 -6.64
CA HIS A 15 14.08 0.98 -6.79
C HIS A 15 12.93 0.64 -7.76
N LEU A 16 12.08 1.62 -8.14
CA LEU A 16 10.96 1.46 -9.09
C LEU A 16 11.23 2.11 -10.47
N ARG A 17 12.40 2.71 -10.72
CA ARG A 17 12.70 3.32 -12.03
C ARG A 17 12.70 2.26 -13.14
N PRO A 18 11.89 2.38 -14.22
CA PRO A 18 11.85 1.46 -15.34
C PRO A 18 12.94 1.89 -16.35
N ASP A 19 14.14 2.19 -15.84
CA ASP A 19 15.30 2.28 -16.68
C ASP A 19 15.68 0.84 -17.04
N GLN A 20 15.21 0.38 -18.20
CA GLN A 20 15.53 -0.89 -18.90
C GLN A 20 14.36 -1.88 -19.00
N ILE A 21 13.34 -1.52 -19.77
CA ILE A 21 12.49 -2.51 -20.45
C ILE A 21 13.36 -3.21 -21.53
N PHE A 22 14.08 -4.24 -21.06
CA PHE A 22 14.68 -5.37 -21.77
C PHE A 22 15.99 -5.27 -22.57
N SER A 23 16.58 -4.10 -22.86
CA SER A 23 17.86 -4.06 -23.63
C SER A 23 19.13 -4.14 -22.77
N GLY A 24 19.05 -3.86 -21.45
CA GLY A 24 20.20 -3.75 -20.53
C GLY A 24 20.45 -4.94 -19.59
N LEU A 25 19.57 -5.95 -19.56
CA LEU A 25 19.56 -7.02 -18.54
C LEU A 25 20.76 -7.98 -18.56
N LYS A 26 21.58 -7.95 -19.62
CA LYS A 26 22.85 -8.70 -19.66
C LYS A 26 23.92 -8.11 -18.71
N GLN A 27 23.75 -6.86 -18.29
CA GLN A 27 24.77 -6.09 -17.57
C GLN A 27 24.53 -6.04 -16.06
N PHE A 28 23.28 -6.20 -15.60
CA PHE A 28 22.93 -6.30 -14.17
C PHE A 28 23.06 -7.75 -13.68
N LYS A 29 24.31 -8.19 -13.61
CA LYS A 29 24.69 -9.43 -12.93
C LYS A 29 24.80 -9.14 -11.43
N TYR A 30 23.90 -9.67 -10.62
CA TYR A 30 24.19 -9.86 -9.20
C TYR A 30 24.84 -11.24 -9.05
N SER A 31 26.10 -11.29 -8.63
CA SER A 31 26.88 -12.54 -8.56
C SER A 31 26.87 -13.34 -9.89
N SER A 32 27.08 -12.66 -11.01
CA SER A 32 27.28 -13.28 -12.34
C SER A 32 26.03 -13.82 -13.07
N GLN A 33 24.84 -13.74 -12.48
CA GLN A 33 23.58 -14.22 -13.08
C GLN A 33 22.60 -13.09 -13.40
N VAL A 34 21.87 -13.21 -14.52
CA VAL A 34 20.74 -12.32 -14.87
C VAL A 34 19.64 -12.57 -13.85
N ASN A 35 19.30 -11.55 -13.06
CA ASN A 35 18.33 -11.70 -11.98
C ASN A 35 16.91 -11.34 -12.45
N SER A 36 16.37 -12.14 -13.37
CA SER A 36 15.01 -11.96 -13.91
C SER A 36 13.93 -12.00 -12.82
N ALA A 37 14.14 -12.81 -11.76
CA ALA A 37 13.18 -12.91 -10.66
C ALA A 37 12.97 -11.59 -9.92
N ARG A 38 14.00 -10.75 -9.74
CA ARG A 38 13.85 -9.41 -9.14
C ARG A 38 13.08 -8.44 -10.03
N ILE A 39 13.24 -8.57 -11.34
CA ILE A 39 12.50 -7.74 -12.30
C ILE A 39 11.05 -8.17 -12.32
N HIS A 40 10.79 -9.47 -12.29
CA HIS A 40 9.44 -9.99 -12.24
C HIS A 40 8.74 -9.63 -10.93
N GLN A 41 9.45 -9.69 -9.80
CA GLN A 41 8.95 -9.20 -8.51
C GLN A 41 8.42 -7.77 -8.64
N LEU A 42 9.25 -6.83 -9.12
CA LEU A 42 8.84 -5.45 -9.38
C LEU A 42 7.63 -5.37 -10.32
N VAL A 43 7.68 -6.05 -11.48
CA VAL A 43 6.57 -6.03 -12.44
C VAL A 43 5.27 -6.56 -11.82
N LEU A 44 5.34 -7.54 -10.92
CA LEU A 44 4.18 -8.10 -10.24
C LEU A 44 3.61 -7.14 -9.18
N HIS A 45 4.45 -6.44 -8.42
CA HIS A 45 4.02 -5.36 -7.53
C HIS A 45 3.28 -4.26 -8.28
N GLU A 46 3.89 -3.75 -9.35
CA GLU A 46 3.28 -2.71 -10.20
C GLU A 46 1.99 -3.22 -10.88
N SER A 47 1.92 -4.50 -11.21
CA SER A 47 0.68 -5.12 -11.73
C SER A 47 -0.42 -5.18 -10.66
N GLY A 48 -0.05 -5.30 -9.38
CA GLY A 48 -0.96 -5.15 -8.25
C GLY A 48 -1.56 -3.75 -8.21
N HIS A 49 -0.73 -2.70 -8.29
CA HIS A 49 -1.22 -1.32 -8.40
C HIS A 49 -2.14 -1.13 -9.61
N TYR A 50 -1.74 -1.61 -10.78
CA TYR A 50 -2.57 -1.52 -12.00
C TYR A 50 -3.94 -2.18 -11.82
N SER A 51 -3.99 -3.41 -11.28
CA SER A 51 -5.27 -4.09 -11.08
C SER A 51 -6.19 -3.33 -10.11
N HIS A 52 -5.63 -2.81 -9.02
CA HIS A 52 -6.39 -1.96 -8.11
C HIS A 52 -6.82 -0.65 -8.77
N ALA A 53 -6.04 -0.09 -9.70
CA ALA A 53 -6.44 1.10 -10.45
C ALA A 53 -7.62 0.87 -11.38
N GLU A 54 -7.67 -0.27 -12.04
CA GLU A 54 -8.83 -0.68 -12.84
C GLU A 54 -10.08 -0.86 -11.98
N GLN A 55 -9.94 -1.34 -10.73
CA GLN A 55 -11.06 -1.60 -9.82
C GLN A 55 -11.55 -0.34 -9.05
N ALA A 56 -10.63 0.45 -8.49
CA ALA A 56 -10.93 1.63 -7.69
C ALA A 56 -11.13 2.90 -8.55
N GLY A 57 -10.61 2.90 -9.77
CA GLY A 57 -10.77 3.97 -10.74
C GLY A 57 -9.76 5.11 -10.60
N GLN A 58 -9.71 5.92 -11.66
CA GLN A 58 -8.69 6.96 -11.87
C GLN A 58 -8.63 8.03 -10.77
N TRP A 59 -9.76 8.36 -10.13
CA TRP A 59 -9.81 9.45 -9.16
C TRP A 59 -9.15 9.07 -7.84
N PHE A 60 -9.39 7.85 -7.38
CA PHE A 60 -8.71 7.30 -6.20
C PHE A 60 -7.19 7.29 -6.41
N TRP A 61 -6.73 6.80 -7.56
CA TRP A 61 -5.30 6.75 -7.88
C TRP A 61 -4.66 8.10 -8.11
N ALA A 62 -5.41 9.09 -8.62
CA ALA A 62 -4.93 10.45 -8.71
C ALA A 62 -4.59 11.03 -7.33
N GLN A 63 -5.40 10.73 -6.31
CA GLN A 63 -5.17 11.20 -4.93
C GLN A 63 -3.94 10.55 -4.30
N ILE A 64 -3.76 9.24 -4.47
CA ILE A 64 -2.58 8.51 -3.98
C ILE A 64 -1.33 9.07 -4.63
N PHE A 65 -1.30 9.15 -5.96
CA PHE A 65 -0.14 9.62 -6.70
C PHE A 65 0.24 11.06 -6.32
N ALA A 66 -0.74 11.95 -6.16
CA ALA A 66 -0.49 13.31 -5.70
C ALA A 66 0.10 13.34 -4.28
N SER A 67 -0.35 12.45 -3.39
CA SER A 67 0.11 12.35 -2.01
C SER A 67 1.55 11.84 -1.91
N GLU A 68 1.87 10.75 -2.62
CA GLU A 68 3.23 10.19 -2.68
C GLU A 68 4.22 11.16 -3.34
N LEU A 69 3.78 11.88 -4.37
CA LEU A 69 4.59 12.90 -5.02
C LEU A 69 4.86 14.08 -4.08
N ALA A 70 3.84 14.55 -3.35
CA ALA A 70 4.00 15.60 -2.35
C ALA A 70 5.01 15.17 -1.27
N ASN A 71 4.85 13.96 -0.74
CA ASN A 71 5.76 13.38 0.25
C ASN A 71 7.20 13.28 -0.28
N SER A 72 7.36 12.78 -1.51
CA SER A 72 8.67 12.67 -2.16
C SER A 72 9.36 14.02 -2.34
N ILE A 73 8.61 15.07 -2.71
CA ILE A 73 9.16 16.41 -2.89
C ILE A 73 9.59 17.03 -1.56
N LEU A 74 8.81 16.84 -0.50
CA LEU A 74 9.01 17.50 0.79
C LEU A 74 9.97 16.74 1.72
N HIS A 75 9.91 15.41 1.70
CA HIS A 75 10.59 14.54 2.66
C HIS A 75 11.62 13.61 1.99
N GLY A 76 11.63 13.51 0.66
CA GLY A 76 12.53 12.60 -0.08
C GLY A 76 12.10 11.14 -0.03
N ASP A 77 10.92 10.85 0.52
CA ASP A 77 10.33 9.53 0.71
C ASP A 77 8.81 9.64 0.45
N PRO A 78 8.22 8.82 -0.44
CA PRO A 78 6.79 8.88 -0.73
C PRO A 78 5.88 8.44 0.42
N TYR A 79 6.41 7.68 1.39
CA TYR A 79 5.61 6.99 2.41
C TYR A 79 5.75 7.63 3.80
N VAL A 80 6.92 8.22 4.09
CA VAL A 80 7.24 8.88 5.36
C VAL A 80 6.90 7.97 6.55
N ASP A 81 6.14 8.45 7.54
CA ASP A 81 5.74 7.68 8.72
C ASP A 81 4.29 7.16 8.65
N GLY A 82 3.68 7.24 7.47
CA GLY A 82 2.27 6.91 7.25
C GLY A 82 1.27 7.95 7.79
N THR A 83 1.72 9.13 8.24
CA THR A 83 0.85 10.25 8.65
C THR A 83 0.92 11.46 7.72
N GLU A 84 1.83 11.45 6.75
CA GLU A 84 2.00 12.51 5.75
C GLU A 84 1.42 12.10 4.38
N PRO A 85 0.94 13.05 3.55
CA PRO A 85 0.75 14.49 3.85
C PRO A 85 -0.46 14.74 4.78
N SER A 86 -1.24 13.69 5.05
CA SER A 86 -2.26 13.63 6.08
C SER A 86 -2.51 12.18 6.47
N SER A 87 -3.14 11.94 7.63
CA SER A 87 -3.49 10.59 8.07
C SER A 87 -4.42 9.86 7.08
N THR A 88 -5.28 10.61 6.38
CA THR A 88 -6.14 10.06 5.32
C THR A 88 -5.34 9.59 4.12
N ALA A 89 -4.41 10.41 3.62
CA ALA A 89 -3.54 10.02 2.52
C ALA A 89 -2.67 8.82 2.89
N GLY A 90 -2.11 8.80 4.10
CA GLY A 90 -1.38 7.66 4.63
C GLY A 90 -2.23 6.38 4.66
N LYS A 91 -3.52 6.46 5.04
CA LYS A 91 -4.43 5.30 5.01
C LYS A 91 -4.62 4.74 3.59
N GLN A 92 -4.80 5.61 2.61
CA GLN A 92 -4.98 5.23 1.20
C GLN A 92 -3.72 4.57 0.63
N ILE A 93 -2.54 5.14 0.94
CA ILE A 93 -1.25 4.55 0.59
C ILE A 93 -1.10 3.16 1.23
N ALA A 94 -1.48 3.01 2.51
CA ALA A 94 -1.37 1.72 3.23
C ALA A 94 -2.15 0.61 2.53
N LEU A 95 -3.35 0.95 2.05
CA LEU A 95 -4.23 0.05 1.30
C LEU A 95 -3.64 -0.30 -0.07
N ALA A 96 -3.20 0.71 -0.83
CA ALA A 96 -2.71 0.51 -2.21
C ALA A 96 -1.38 -0.25 -2.27
N GLU A 97 -0.44 0.10 -1.40
CA GLU A 97 0.84 -0.59 -1.27
C GLU A 97 0.71 -1.94 -0.58
N GLY A 98 -0.21 -2.06 0.38
CA GLY A 98 -0.58 -3.34 0.99
C GLY A 98 -1.05 -4.35 -0.05
N TRP A 99 -1.95 -3.91 -0.95
CA TRP A 99 -2.45 -4.73 -2.05
C TRP A 99 -1.33 -5.15 -3.02
N ALA A 100 -0.53 -4.22 -3.49
CA ALA A 100 0.56 -4.53 -4.42
C ALA A 100 1.59 -5.50 -3.81
N THR A 101 1.97 -5.28 -2.55
CA THR A 101 2.87 -6.17 -1.81
C THR A 101 2.26 -7.55 -1.62
N PHE A 102 0.96 -7.64 -1.34
CA PHE A 102 0.24 -8.91 -1.22
C PHE A 102 0.22 -9.69 -2.55
N VAL A 103 -0.12 -9.02 -3.66
CA VAL A 103 -0.11 -9.60 -5.01
C VAL A 103 1.31 -10.06 -5.40
N GLU A 104 2.32 -9.23 -5.14
CA GLU A 104 3.73 -9.55 -5.34
C GLU A 104 4.07 -10.86 -4.62
N ASN A 105 3.77 -10.96 -3.32
CA ASN A 105 4.12 -12.13 -2.52
C ASN A 105 3.41 -13.41 -2.98
N LYS A 106 2.11 -13.35 -3.30
CA LYS A 106 1.36 -14.51 -3.82
C LYS A 106 1.90 -14.96 -5.17
N ALA A 107 2.19 -14.04 -6.09
CA ALA A 107 2.74 -14.37 -7.40
C ALA A 107 4.18 -14.91 -7.30
N MET A 108 5.03 -14.28 -6.48
CA MET A 108 6.40 -14.74 -6.25
C MET A 108 6.45 -16.10 -5.55
N LYS A 109 5.52 -16.38 -4.62
CA LYS A 109 5.29 -17.72 -4.05
C LYS A 109 5.00 -18.73 -5.15
N HIS A 110 4.05 -18.41 -6.03
CA HIS A 110 3.60 -19.32 -7.09
C HIS A 110 4.69 -19.65 -8.13
N PHE A 111 5.37 -18.63 -8.67
CA PHE A 111 6.30 -18.82 -9.79
C PHE A 111 7.73 -19.14 -9.36
N TYR A 112 8.17 -18.63 -8.22
CA TYR A 112 9.58 -18.67 -7.81
C TYR A 112 9.82 -19.31 -6.45
N ASN A 113 8.81 -19.34 -5.58
CA ASN A 113 8.92 -19.72 -4.17
C ASN A 113 10.05 -18.97 -3.43
N LYS A 114 10.33 -17.73 -3.84
CA LYS A 114 11.34 -16.83 -3.25
C LYS A 114 11.02 -15.37 -3.56
N LEU A 115 11.37 -14.47 -2.65
CA LEU A 115 11.23 -13.02 -2.72
C LEU A 115 12.58 -12.38 -2.44
N TYR A 116 12.93 -11.27 -3.11
CA TYR A 116 14.15 -10.52 -2.80
C TYR A 116 13.84 -9.38 -1.83
N GLU A 117 14.37 -9.47 -0.61
CA GLU A 117 14.12 -8.50 0.46
C GLU A 117 15.37 -8.34 1.34
N GLY A 118 15.64 -7.12 1.80
CA GLY A 118 16.76 -6.84 2.71
C GLY A 118 18.13 -7.23 2.15
N GLY A 119 18.28 -7.28 0.82
CA GLY A 119 19.52 -7.70 0.15
C GLY A 119 19.68 -9.21 -0.05
N SER A 120 18.69 -10.02 0.34
CA SER A 120 18.74 -11.48 0.31
C SER A 120 17.48 -12.10 -0.30
N TRP A 121 17.53 -13.40 -0.63
CA TRP A 121 16.33 -14.14 -1.01
C TRP A 121 15.68 -14.77 0.22
N VAL A 122 14.40 -14.49 0.42
CA VAL A 122 13.58 -15.02 1.51
C VAL A 122 12.42 -15.85 0.96
N ASN A 123 11.80 -16.67 1.80
CA ASN A 123 10.59 -17.38 1.43
C ASN A 123 9.38 -16.44 1.57
N PRO A 124 8.50 -16.29 0.55
CA PRO A 124 7.38 -15.34 0.62
C PRO A 124 6.37 -15.68 1.72
N VAL A 125 6.13 -16.96 2.01
CA VAL A 125 5.25 -17.37 3.13
C VAL A 125 5.88 -16.90 4.43
N THR A 126 7.13 -17.30 4.71
CA THR A 126 7.83 -16.86 5.94
C THR A 126 7.88 -15.33 6.07
N ASN A 127 8.00 -14.61 4.95
CA ASN A 127 8.02 -13.15 4.96
C ASN A 127 6.69 -12.54 5.42
N MET A 128 5.58 -13.06 4.90
CA MET A 128 4.24 -12.60 5.23
C MET A 128 3.78 -13.11 6.59
N GLU A 129 4.07 -14.36 6.94
CA GLU A 129 3.80 -14.92 8.27
C GLU A 129 4.57 -14.17 9.38
N ASN A 130 5.80 -13.74 9.13
CA ASN A 130 6.58 -12.97 10.13
C ASN A 130 6.43 -11.45 9.96
N PHE A 131 5.43 -11.00 9.21
CA PHE A 131 5.18 -9.59 9.02
C PHE A 131 4.85 -8.94 10.36
N THR A 132 5.69 -8.01 10.77
CA THR A 132 5.44 -7.19 11.96
C THR A 132 4.74 -5.93 11.50
N MET A 133 3.49 -5.74 11.89
CA MET A 133 2.75 -4.51 11.63
C MET A 133 3.12 -3.41 12.63
N LEU A 134 3.26 -2.18 12.14
CA LEU A 134 3.49 -1.00 12.97
C LEU A 134 2.28 -0.06 12.96
N GLN A 135 1.84 0.37 14.15
CA GLN A 135 0.93 1.51 14.26
C GLN A 135 1.57 2.77 13.64
N ARG A 136 0.73 3.70 13.20
CA ARG A 136 1.17 5.00 12.68
C ARG A 136 0.97 6.11 13.73
N PRO A 137 1.85 7.12 13.82
CA PRO A 137 3.10 7.26 13.07
C PRO A 137 4.15 6.23 13.50
N ASN A 138 4.94 5.75 12.55
CA ASN A 138 6.08 4.87 12.84
C ASN A 138 7.41 5.64 12.85
N ILE A 139 8.43 5.12 13.54
CA ILE A 139 9.77 5.71 13.51
C ILE A 139 10.42 5.47 12.13
N TYR A 140 10.69 6.58 11.44
CA TYR A 140 11.24 6.67 10.08
C TYR A 140 12.57 5.91 9.83
N ASN A 141 13.31 5.56 10.89
CA ASN A 141 14.63 4.93 10.78
C ASN A 141 14.61 3.40 10.87
N LEU A 142 13.44 2.77 11.01
CA LEU A 142 13.35 1.33 10.86
C LEU A 142 13.54 1.00 9.38
N THR A 143 14.66 0.36 9.05
CA THR A 143 14.94 -0.21 7.72
C THR A 143 13.96 -1.32 7.33
N ASN A 144 12.92 -1.57 8.14
CA ASN A 144 11.85 -2.51 7.85
C ASN A 144 10.83 -1.83 6.94
N ASN A 145 10.82 -2.33 5.71
CA ASN A 145 9.83 -2.15 4.65
C ASN A 145 8.44 -1.84 5.19
N HIS A 146 8.11 -0.54 5.24
CA HIS A 146 6.77 0.02 5.31
C HIS A 146 5.73 -0.86 6.03
N SER A 147 6.09 -1.31 7.22
CA SER A 147 5.36 -2.27 8.05
C SER A 147 3.98 -1.80 8.50
N TRP A 148 3.55 -0.62 8.08
CA TRP A 148 2.19 -0.11 8.30
C TRP A 148 1.26 -0.34 7.09
N PHE A 149 1.78 -0.89 5.99
CA PHE A 149 0.97 -1.35 4.86
C PHE A 149 0.10 -2.54 5.26
N LEU A 150 -1.02 -2.72 4.56
CA LEU A 150 -2.03 -3.73 4.89
C LEU A 150 -1.70 -5.13 4.35
N SER A 151 -0.48 -5.38 3.85
CA SER A 151 -0.14 -6.62 3.17
C SER A 151 -0.23 -7.85 4.08
N GLY A 152 0.19 -7.74 5.35
CA GLY A 152 0.02 -8.79 6.35
C GLY A 152 -1.45 -9.09 6.61
N LEU A 153 -2.27 -8.06 6.84
CA LEU A 153 -3.71 -8.23 7.04
C LEU A 153 -4.39 -8.87 5.82
N MET A 154 -4.02 -8.49 4.60
CA MET A 154 -4.53 -9.13 3.38
C MET A 154 -4.04 -10.57 3.21
N TRP A 155 -2.88 -10.91 3.78
CA TRP A 155 -2.36 -12.26 3.79
C TRP A 155 -3.18 -13.17 4.71
N ASP A 156 -3.38 -12.73 5.96
CA ASP A 156 -4.13 -13.43 7.02
C ASP A 156 -5.63 -13.60 6.65
N ILE A 157 -6.18 -12.76 5.76
CA ILE A 157 -7.54 -12.97 5.19
C ILE A 157 -7.59 -14.19 4.24
N ASN A 158 -6.45 -14.56 3.65
CA ASN A 158 -6.35 -15.42 2.47
C ASN A 158 -5.45 -16.66 2.68
N ASP A 159 -5.09 -16.99 3.89
CA ASP A 159 -4.36 -18.20 4.20
C ASP A 159 -5.07 -19.06 5.25
N GLN A 160 -4.50 -20.25 5.48
CA GLN A 160 -5.09 -21.26 6.37
C GLN A 160 -4.16 -21.55 7.57
N ALA A 161 -3.07 -20.80 7.67
CA ALA A 161 -2.15 -20.93 8.77
C ALA A 161 -2.74 -20.11 9.93
N ALA A 162 -2.60 -20.62 11.15
CA ALA A 162 -2.93 -19.85 12.33
C ALA A 162 -1.62 -19.44 12.99
N ASP A 163 -1.28 -18.16 12.90
CA ASP A 163 -0.13 -17.60 13.58
C ASP A 163 -0.52 -16.92 14.89
N SER A 164 0.25 -17.17 15.95
CA SER A 164 -0.06 -16.72 17.33
C SER A 164 0.99 -15.78 17.92
N SER A 165 1.75 -15.06 17.10
CA SER A 165 2.84 -14.20 17.59
C SER A 165 2.47 -12.71 17.62
N GLY A 166 3.08 -11.97 18.56
CA GLY A 166 2.91 -10.51 18.73
C GLY A 166 3.45 -9.73 17.54
N LYS A 167 2.67 -9.67 16.47
CA LYS A 167 2.99 -9.07 15.19
C LYS A 167 2.61 -7.58 15.13
N LEU A 168 1.64 -7.09 15.92
CA LEU A 168 1.34 -5.65 15.99
C LEU A 168 2.19 -4.96 17.06
N ARG A 169 2.91 -3.92 16.65
CA ARG A 169 3.75 -3.10 17.53
C ARG A 169 3.43 -1.62 17.41
N ASN A 170 3.69 -0.92 18.51
CA ASN A 170 3.57 0.52 18.55
C ASN A 170 4.63 1.14 17.63
N GLY A 171 4.19 2.01 16.72
CA GLY A 171 5.06 2.60 15.71
C GLY A 171 6.23 3.42 16.26
N GLN A 172 6.11 3.96 17.47
CA GLN A 172 7.13 4.83 18.05
C GLN A 172 8.05 4.12 19.05
N THR A 173 7.48 3.24 19.87
CA THR A 173 8.20 2.57 20.96
C THR A 173 8.62 1.14 20.62
N TYR A 174 8.08 0.58 19.53
CA TYR A 174 8.25 -0.82 19.12
C TYR A 174 7.77 -1.86 20.16
N ALA A 175 7.05 -1.40 21.20
CA ALA A 175 6.40 -2.26 22.18
C ALA A 175 5.32 -3.10 21.49
N VAL A 176 5.15 -4.35 21.91
CA VAL A 176 4.03 -5.19 21.44
C VAL A 176 2.73 -4.56 21.91
N VAL A 177 1.81 -4.33 20.97
CA VAL A 177 0.48 -3.77 21.23
C VAL A 177 -0.51 -4.91 21.33
N ASN A 178 -0.51 -5.81 20.35
CA ASN A 178 -1.43 -6.93 20.31
C ASN A 178 -0.77 -8.18 19.70
N SER A 179 -1.35 -9.33 20.04
CA SER A 179 -1.17 -10.55 19.24
C SER A 179 -2.19 -10.50 18.12
N LEU A 180 -1.74 -10.73 16.88
CA LEU A 180 -2.66 -10.82 15.76
C LEU A 180 -3.43 -12.14 15.86
N LEU A 181 -4.73 -12.07 15.58
CA LEU A 181 -5.58 -13.24 15.38
C LEU A 181 -5.49 -13.60 13.91
N ASP A 182 -5.36 -14.88 13.62
CA ASP A 182 -5.11 -15.40 12.28
C ASP A 182 -5.98 -16.64 12.07
N ASP A 183 -7.29 -16.44 12.18
CA ASP A 183 -8.32 -17.48 12.13
C ASP A 183 -9.38 -17.15 11.05
N VAL A 184 -9.01 -16.34 10.04
CA VAL A 184 -9.92 -15.93 8.95
C VAL A 184 -9.52 -16.61 7.66
N TYR A 185 -10.47 -17.30 7.04
CA TYR A 185 -10.26 -17.89 5.73
C TYR A 185 -11.47 -17.70 4.84
N ILE A 186 -11.37 -16.74 3.92
CA ILE A 186 -12.47 -16.45 3.00
C ILE A 186 -12.54 -17.48 1.85
N GLN A 187 -11.40 -17.88 1.26
CA GLN A 187 -11.34 -18.84 0.15
C GLN A 187 -9.92 -19.36 -0.15
N ASP A 188 -9.82 -20.41 -0.99
CA ASP A 188 -8.61 -21.10 -1.50
C ASP A 188 -7.34 -20.26 -1.57
N GLN A 189 -6.25 -20.84 -1.03
CA GLN A 189 -4.91 -20.24 -1.02
C GLN A 189 -4.46 -19.87 -2.45
N GLY A 190 -4.49 -18.59 -2.77
CA GLY A 190 -4.07 -18.06 -4.07
C GLY A 190 -5.20 -17.45 -4.90
N ASP A 191 -6.45 -17.55 -4.45
CA ASP A 191 -7.52 -16.76 -5.02
C ASP A 191 -7.47 -15.32 -4.48
N LEU A 192 -7.13 -14.38 -5.35
CA LEU A 192 -7.07 -12.95 -5.02
C LEU A 192 -8.44 -12.26 -5.13
N PHE A 193 -9.44 -12.93 -5.73
CA PHE A 193 -10.75 -12.34 -6.02
C PHE A 193 -11.49 -11.81 -4.79
N PRO A 194 -11.47 -12.46 -3.61
CA PRO A 194 -12.19 -11.96 -2.46
C PRO A 194 -11.80 -10.55 -2.05
N ILE A 195 -10.50 -10.31 -1.94
CA ILE A 195 -9.97 -8.98 -1.60
C ILE A 195 -10.10 -8.04 -2.79
N PHE A 196 -9.74 -8.48 -4.00
CA PHE A 196 -9.83 -7.67 -5.21
C PHE A 196 -11.23 -7.07 -5.43
N ASN A 197 -12.28 -7.87 -5.29
CA ASN A 197 -13.67 -7.42 -5.49
C ASN A 197 -14.10 -6.38 -4.44
N ALA A 198 -13.49 -6.39 -3.25
CA ALA A 198 -13.76 -5.39 -2.22
C ALA A 198 -13.09 -4.03 -2.52
N LEU A 199 -11.94 -4.01 -3.20
CA LEU A 199 -11.11 -2.82 -3.48
C LEU A 199 -11.69 -1.85 -4.55
N THR A 200 -12.95 -1.46 -4.37
CA THR A 200 -13.65 -0.51 -5.22
C THR A 200 -13.33 0.95 -4.87
N SER A 201 -13.84 1.91 -5.64
CA SER A 201 -13.62 3.36 -5.44
C SER A 201 -14.00 3.89 -4.05
N ASN A 202 -14.84 3.15 -3.33
CA ASN A 202 -15.37 3.54 -2.03
C ASN A 202 -14.54 2.96 -0.87
N VAL A 203 -13.60 2.06 -1.16
CA VAL A 203 -12.71 1.47 -0.16
C VAL A 203 -11.40 2.24 -0.15
N LYS A 204 -11.21 3.06 0.88
CA LYS A 204 -10.07 4.00 0.98
C LYS A 204 -9.11 3.66 2.09
N ASP A 205 -9.51 2.83 3.05
CA ASP A 205 -8.66 2.40 4.14
C ASP A 205 -8.99 0.97 4.62
N ALA A 206 -8.34 0.54 5.69
CA ALA A 206 -8.57 -0.76 6.29
C ALA A 206 -10.00 -0.92 6.83
N CYS A 207 -10.59 0.14 7.40
CA CYS A 207 -11.95 0.09 7.92
C CYS A 207 -12.95 -0.18 6.80
N ASP A 208 -12.83 0.57 5.70
CA ASP A 208 -13.71 0.38 4.53
C ASP A 208 -13.57 -1.02 3.95
N LEU A 209 -12.33 -1.55 3.88
CA LEU A 209 -12.06 -2.89 3.40
C LEU A 209 -12.71 -3.94 4.32
N GLY A 210 -12.52 -3.82 5.63
CA GLY A 210 -13.09 -4.72 6.62
C GLY A 210 -14.61 -4.75 6.55
N ASN A 211 -15.26 -3.57 6.59
CA ASN A 211 -16.71 -3.45 6.45
C ASN A 211 -17.22 -4.10 5.15
N ARG A 212 -16.51 -3.86 4.04
CA ARG A 212 -16.86 -4.45 2.74
C ARG A 212 -16.73 -5.96 2.74
N LEU A 213 -15.76 -6.53 3.45
CA LEU A 213 -15.61 -7.98 3.56
C LEU A 213 -16.69 -8.57 4.48
N VAL A 214 -16.97 -7.95 5.63
CA VAL A 214 -18.06 -8.36 6.54
C VAL A 214 -19.41 -8.42 5.80
N ASP A 215 -19.72 -7.42 4.98
CA ASP A 215 -20.96 -7.36 4.20
C ASP A 215 -21.10 -8.49 3.16
N ASN A 216 -19.97 -9.01 2.65
CA ASN A 216 -19.94 -9.94 1.52
C ASN A 216 -19.73 -11.40 1.92
N TYR A 217 -19.37 -11.69 3.17
CA TYR A 217 -18.99 -13.02 3.63
C TYR A 217 -19.69 -13.44 4.93
N VAL A 218 -20.03 -14.72 5.04
CA VAL A 218 -20.76 -15.29 6.21
C VAL A 218 -19.92 -15.38 7.48
N ILE A 219 -18.59 -15.20 7.37
CA ILE A 219 -17.62 -15.21 8.47
C ILE A 219 -17.32 -13.80 8.99
N GLY A 220 -18.35 -12.95 9.03
CA GLY A 220 -18.19 -11.53 9.37
C GLY A 220 -17.59 -11.30 10.75
N VAL A 221 -17.92 -12.14 11.74
CA VAL A 221 -17.39 -12.01 13.11
C VAL A 221 -15.89 -12.30 13.13
N GLU A 222 -15.44 -13.32 12.42
CA GLU A 222 -14.02 -13.67 12.33
C GLU A 222 -13.24 -12.55 11.62
N ILE A 223 -13.84 -11.94 10.58
CA ILE A 223 -13.27 -10.76 9.90
C ILE A 223 -13.17 -9.57 10.88
N GLU A 224 -14.23 -9.25 11.63
CA GLU A 224 -14.22 -8.20 12.65
C GLU A 224 -13.10 -8.43 13.68
N GLU A 225 -12.96 -9.66 14.19
CA GLU A 225 -11.93 -10.05 15.15
C GLU A 225 -10.51 -9.91 14.58
N LEU A 226 -10.28 -10.29 13.32
CA LEU A 226 -9.01 -10.09 12.63
C LEU A 226 -8.68 -8.60 12.55
N PHE A 227 -9.59 -7.77 12.03
CA PHE A 227 -9.34 -6.33 11.88
C PHE A 227 -9.10 -5.65 13.24
N ALA A 228 -9.87 -6.01 14.26
CA ALA A 228 -9.64 -5.54 15.63
C ALA A 228 -8.27 -5.98 16.17
N SER A 229 -7.79 -7.18 15.84
CA SER A 229 -6.45 -7.62 16.25
C SER A 229 -5.34 -6.74 15.67
N TYR A 230 -5.58 -6.18 14.49
CA TYR A 230 -4.75 -5.19 13.81
C TYR A 230 -4.99 -3.73 14.24
N ASP A 231 -5.77 -3.49 15.31
CA ASP A 231 -6.13 -2.16 15.85
C ASP A 231 -7.06 -1.35 14.92
N TYR A 232 -7.93 -2.06 14.18
CA TYR A 232 -8.99 -1.49 13.34
C TYR A 232 -10.39 -1.76 13.90
N ASP A 233 -10.69 -1.20 15.09
CA ASP A 233 -11.98 -1.36 15.78
C ASP A 233 -13.19 -0.76 15.05
N CYS A 234 -12.96 0.00 13.97
CA CYS A 234 -13.97 0.61 13.11
C CYS A 234 -14.77 -0.39 12.24
N VAL A 235 -14.43 -1.68 12.28
CA VAL A 235 -15.08 -2.75 11.51
C VAL A 235 -16.21 -3.41 12.29
N THR A 236 -16.36 -3.12 13.59
CA THR A 236 -17.50 -3.60 14.38
C THR A 236 -18.78 -3.00 13.81
N GLY A 237 -19.82 -3.80 13.55
CA GLY A 237 -21.12 -3.41 12.96
C GLY A 237 -21.93 -2.24 13.57
N ASP A 238 -21.30 -1.36 14.36
CA ASP A 238 -21.73 0.01 14.59
C ASP A 238 -21.61 0.81 13.29
N THR A 239 -22.76 1.24 12.76
CA THR A 239 -22.87 2.05 11.54
C THR A 239 -21.85 3.18 11.50
N VAL A 240 -20.87 3.07 10.61
CA VAL A 240 -20.04 4.20 10.19
C VAL A 240 -20.98 5.24 9.58
N VAL A 241 -20.97 6.45 10.13
CA VAL A 241 -21.59 7.60 9.50
C VAL A 241 -20.82 7.85 8.22
N ASP A 242 -21.45 7.58 7.07
CA ASP A 242 -20.95 7.98 5.76
C ASP A 242 -20.58 9.46 5.84
N ASP A 243 -19.27 9.77 5.77
CA ASP A 243 -18.84 11.13 5.52
C ASP A 243 -19.45 11.53 4.16
N PRO A 244 -20.12 12.69 4.05
CA PRO A 244 -20.72 13.12 2.80
C PRO A 244 -19.64 13.17 1.71
N PRO A 245 -20.01 12.96 0.43
CA PRO A 245 -19.09 13.04 -0.69
C PRO A 245 -18.58 14.47 -0.79
N ASN A 246 -17.50 14.77 -0.07
CA ASN A 246 -16.88 16.07 -0.10
C ASN A 246 -15.92 16.06 -1.28
N ASN A 247 -16.34 16.72 -2.36
CA ASN A 247 -15.53 16.93 -3.56
C ASN A 247 -14.31 17.86 -3.31
N THR A 248 -14.04 18.23 -2.06
CA THR A 248 -12.78 18.85 -1.65
C THR A 248 -11.85 17.76 -1.15
N ILE A 249 -10.65 17.66 -1.74
CA ILE A 249 -9.60 16.73 -1.30
C ILE A 249 -9.28 17.02 0.17
N PRO A 250 -9.69 16.16 1.14
CA PRO A 250 -9.41 16.42 2.54
C PRO A 250 -7.94 16.13 2.80
N GLY A 251 -7.19 17.15 3.22
CA GLY A 251 -5.85 16.95 3.77
C GLY A 251 -4.69 16.90 2.79
N VAL A 252 -4.72 17.63 1.66
CA VAL A 252 -3.47 18.04 1.00
C VAL A 252 -3.09 19.41 1.54
N PRO A 253 -2.02 19.57 2.35
CA PRO A 253 -1.62 20.87 2.90
C PRO A 253 -1.05 21.84 1.83
N TYR A 254 -1.14 21.47 0.56
CA TYR A 254 -0.50 22.11 -0.58
C TYR A 254 -1.46 22.04 -1.77
N ASN A 255 -1.60 23.13 -2.51
CA ASN A 255 -2.57 23.29 -3.60
C ASN A 255 -2.25 22.37 -4.80
N PHE A 256 -2.58 21.09 -4.67
CA PHE A 256 -2.82 20.20 -5.79
C PHE A 256 -4.28 20.34 -6.18
N ILE A 257 -4.54 20.95 -7.34
CA ILE A 257 -5.87 20.99 -7.94
C ILE A 257 -5.87 19.92 -9.03
N VAL A 258 -6.76 18.95 -8.92
CA VAL A 258 -7.04 18.04 -10.03
C VAL A 258 -8.28 18.57 -10.74
N GLU A 259 -8.09 19.06 -11.96
CA GLU A 259 -9.19 19.51 -12.81
C GLU A 259 -9.47 18.48 -13.89
N THR A 260 -10.74 18.11 -14.05
CA THR A 260 -11.21 17.27 -15.15
C THR A 260 -11.65 18.16 -16.30
N PHE A 261 -10.95 18.07 -17.43
CA PHE A 261 -11.33 18.75 -18.65
C PHE A 261 -12.28 17.87 -19.48
N GLY A 262 -13.00 18.49 -20.42
CA GLY A 262 -13.88 17.78 -21.35
C GLY A 262 -13.13 16.64 -22.07
N GLY A 263 -13.73 15.45 -22.06
CA GLY A 263 -13.12 14.23 -22.62
C GLY A 263 -12.46 13.30 -21.59
N GLY A 264 -12.59 13.58 -20.28
CA GLY A 264 -12.09 12.70 -19.21
C GLY A 264 -10.60 12.85 -18.92
N LEU A 265 -9.95 13.87 -19.49
CA LEU A 265 -8.56 14.21 -19.20
C LEU A 265 -8.47 14.86 -17.81
N ASN A 266 -7.76 14.22 -16.89
CA ASN A 266 -7.44 14.79 -15.58
C ASN A 266 -6.07 15.45 -15.64
N VAL A 267 -5.99 16.71 -15.22
CA VAL A 267 -4.73 17.48 -15.17
C VAL A 267 -4.40 17.80 -13.72
N PHE A 268 -3.15 17.53 -13.34
CA PHE A 268 -2.61 17.86 -12.02
C PHE A 268 -1.96 19.23 -12.06
N PHE A 269 -2.54 20.20 -11.36
CA PHE A 269 -1.90 21.48 -11.12
C PHE A 269 -1.24 21.48 -9.76
N TRP A 270 0.07 21.72 -9.72
CA TRP A 270 0.79 21.98 -8.49
C TRP A 270 1.11 23.47 -8.41
N THR A 271 0.68 24.13 -7.33
CA THR A 271 1.16 25.47 -7.00
C THR A 271 1.96 25.43 -5.70
N PRO A 272 3.26 25.79 -5.73
CA PRO A 272 4.04 25.91 -4.51
C PRO A 272 3.50 27.04 -3.64
N VAL A 273 3.38 26.79 -2.35
CA VAL A 273 2.98 27.82 -1.37
C VAL A 273 4.03 28.93 -1.38
N GLY A 274 3.63 30.15 -1.72
CA GLY A 274 4.48 31.34 -1.74
C GLY A 274 4.84 31.92 -3.11
N ALA A 275 4.32 31.37 -4.22
CA ALA A 275 4.42 32.05 -5.51
C ALA A 275 3.44 33.25 -5.56
N PRO A 276 3.91 34.49 -5.69
CA PRO A 276 3.01 35.61 -5.98
C PRO A 276 2.36 35.38 -7.35
N MET A 277 1.04 35.61 -7.43
CA MET A 277 0.32 35.71 -8.72
C MET A 277 0.89 36.85 -9.56
#